data_AF-A0A962M091-F1
#
_entry.id   AF-A0A962M091-F1
#
_cell.length_a   1.000
_cell.length_b   1.000
_cell.length_c   1.000
_cell.angle_alpha   90.00
_cell.angle_beta   90.00
_cell.angle_gamma   90.00
#
_symmetry.space_group_name_H-M   'P 1'
#
loop_
_entity.id
_entity.type
_entity.pdbx_description
1 polymer ?
#
loop_
_entity_poly.entity_id
_entity_poly.type
_entity_poly.pdbx_seq_one_letter_code
_entity_poly.pdbx_strand_id
1 'polypeptide(L)'
;PLLNAGDITAALAARAACGGLVVGCDRHATGTNLLCFDAASMPSFCFGVDSCARHIAAAQAEGIVARVLQRPGIGLDVDEAQDLALLLARPGGVASSRTAALLEGRVLGARIGVALASLAGYDTAGNEEVS
;
A
#
# COMPACT_ATOMS: atom_id res chain seq x y z
N PRO A 1 5.44 3.81 2.69
CA PRO A 1 6.60 4.09 3.58
C PRO A 1 6.71 3.20 4.84
N LEU A 2 5.81 2.23 5.05
CA LEU A 2 5.82 1.31 6.20
C LEU A 2 6.48 -0.04 5.90
N LEU A 3 6.91 -0.25 4.66
CA LEU A 3 7.56 -1.47 4.21
C LEU A 3 8.86 -1.69 5.00
N ASN A 4 9.00 -2.85 5.63
CA ASN A 4 10.16 -3.21 6.42
C ASN A 4 10.78 -4.54 5.96
N ALA A 5 11.97 -4.85 6.50
CA ALA A 5 12.69 -6.09 6.17
C ALA A 5 11.90 -7.38 6.46
N GLY A 6 11.01 -7.35 7.46
CA GLY A 6 10.13 -8.47 7.79
C GLY A 6 9.09 -8.73 6.72
N ASP A 7 8.58 -7.68 6.06
CA ASP A 7 7.65 -7.82 4.93
C ASP A 7 8.36 -8.42 3.71
N ILE A 8 9.58 -7.97 3.41
CA ILE A 8 10.39 -8.52 2.32
C ILE A 8 10.72 -9.99 2.56
N THR A 9 11.15 -10.33 3.79
CA THR A 9 11.41 -11.71 4.18
C THR A 9 10.18 -12.59 4.01
N ALA A 10 9.00 -12.10 4.40
CA ALA A 10 7.74 -12.82 4.23
C ALA A 10 7.38 -13.02 2.76
N ALA A 11 7.58 -12.01 1.90
CA ALA A 11 7.34 -12.13 0.47
C ALA A 11 8.26 -13.17 -0.19
N LEU A 12 9.55 -13.16 0.16
CA LEU A 12 10.52 -14.14 -0.34
C LEU A 12 10.19 -15.56 0.12
N ALA A 13 9.82 -15.73 1.39
CA ALA A 13 9.41 -17.04 1.92
C ALA A 13 8.12 -17.55 1.24
N ALA A 14 7.14 -16.68 1.04
CA ALA A 14 5.91 -17.02 0.33
C ALA A 14 6.18 -17.44 -1.12
N ARG A 15 7.09 -16.74 -1.82
CA ARG A 15 7.50 -17.04 -3.18
C ARG A 15 8.22 -18.39 -3.26
N ALA A 16 9.14 -18.64 -2.34
CA ALA A 16 9.83 -19.92 -2.24
C ALA A 16 8.86 -21.09 -2.01
N ALA A 17 7.79 -20.86 -1.24
CA ALA A 17 6.77 -21.87 -0.98
C ALA A 17 5.81 -22.12 -2.15
N CYS A 18 5.43 -21.09 -2.91
CA CYS A 18 4.52 -21.26 -4.05
C CYS A 18 5.22 -21.56 -5.37
N GLY A 19 6.51 -21.22 -5.51
CA GLY A 19 7.28 -21.41 -6.74
C GLY A 19 6.84 -20.52 -7.90
N GLY A 20 6.14 -19.41 -7.63
CA GLY A 20 5.59 -18.54 -8.66
C GLY A 20 5.51 -17.08 -8.22
N LEU A 21 4.38 -16.44 -8.52
CA LEU A 21 4.12 -15.04 -8.23
C LEU A 21 3.54 -14.85 -6.82
N VAL A 22 4.08 -13.90 -6.08
CA VAL A 22 3.45 -13.34 -4.88
C VAL A 22 3.01 -11.90 -5.16
N VAL A 23 1.74 -11.62 -4.92
CA VAL A 23 1.14 -10.29 -5.05
C VAL A 23 0.84 -9.75 -3.66
N GLY A 24 1.59 -8.75 -3.23
CA GLY A 24 1.26 -7.99 -2.03
C GLY A 24 0.26 -6.89 -2.38
N CYS A 25 -0.91 -6.93 -1.77
CA CYS A 25 -2.00 -6.01 -2.11
C CYS A 25 -2.12 -4.86 -1.09
N ASP A 26 -2.84 -3.81 -1.48
CA ASP A 26 -3.16 -2.69 -0.59
C ASP A 26 -4.08 -3.12 0.58
N ARG A 27 -4.40 -2.18 1.48
CA ARG A 27 -5.30 -2.41 2.63
C ARG A 27 -6.70 -2.90 2.25
N HIS A 28 -7.15 -2.59 1.03
CA HIS A 28 -8.48 -2.93 0.52
C HIS A 28 -8.47 -4.20 -0.34
N ALA A 29 -7.29 -4.81 -0.52
CA ALA A 29 -7.04 -5.95 -1.40
C ALA A 29 -7.40 -5.72 -2.88
N THR A 30 -7.43 -4.47 -3.32
CA THR A 30 -7.80 -4.07 -4.69
C THR A 30 -6.58 -3.72 -5.54
N GLY A 31 -5.65 -2.97 -4.97
CA GLY A 31 -4.40 -2.54 -5.60
C GLY A 31 -3.24 -3.50 -5.34
N THR A 32 -2.18 -3.36 -6.13
CA THR A 32 -0.93 -4.13 -6.00
C THR A 32 0.22 -3.22 -5.53
N ASN A 33 0.73 -3.47 -4.33
CA ASN A 33 1.83 -2.70 -3.72
C ASN A 33 3.17 -3.45 -3.77
N LEU A 34 3.14 -4.76 -4.01
CA LEU A 34 4.35 -5.59 -4.14
C LEU A 34 4.11 -6.73 -5.12
N LEU A 35 5.11 -6.99 -5.97
CA LEU A 35 5.20 -8.19 -6.78
C LEU A 35 6.53 -8.87 -6.48
N CYS A 36 6.50 -10.18 -6.22
CA CYS A 36 7.70 -10.98 -6.00
C CYS A 36 7.64 -12.25 -6.85
N PHE A 37 8.59 -12.41 -7.76
CA PHE A 37 8.67 -13.49 -8.75
C PHE A 37 10.14 -13.66 -9.20
N ASP A 38 10.42 -14.72 -9.96
CA ASP A 38 11.69 -14.91 -10.69
C ASP A 38 11.48 -14.82 -12.19
N ALA A 39 12.56 -14.93 -12.96
CA ALA A 39 12.51 -14.85 -14.42
C ALA A 39 11.58 -15.89 -15.08
N ALA A 40 11.34 -17.04 -14.44
CA ALA A 40 10.45 -18.08 -14.98
C ALA A 40 8.97 -17.83 -14.64
N SER A 41 8.68 -16.92 -13.70
CA SER A 41 7.35 -16.62 -13.18
C SER A 41 6.97 -15.14 -13.35
N MET A 42 7.59 -14.47 -14.33
CA MET A 42 7.32 -13.07 -14.65
C MET A 42 5.91 -12.90 -15.22
N PRO A 43 4.99 -12.21 -14.53
CA PRO A 43 3.64 -12.01 -15.03
C PRO A 43 3.56 -10.81 -15.97
N SER A 44 2.47 -10.74 -16.74
CA SER A 44 2.03 -9.48 -17.35
C SER A 44 1.68 -8.43 -16.28
N PHE A 45 2.29 -7.24 -16.37
CA PHE A 45 2.03 -6.14 -15.44
C PHE A 45 0.70 -5.43 -15.72
N CYS A 46 -0.18 -5.44 -14.73
CA CYS A 46 -1.57 -5.04 -14.82
C CYS A 46 -1.96 -3.95 -13.79
N PHE A 47 -1.13 -2.90 -13.65
CA PHE A 47 -1.38 -1.81 -12.70
C PHE A 47 -2.65 -1.00 -13.03
N GLY A 48 -3.11 -0.24 -12.03
CA GLY A 48 -4.34 0.55 -12.05
C GLY A 48 -5.44 -0.05 -11.17
N VAL A 49 -6.68 0.33 -11.46
CA VAL A 49 -7.88 -0.15 -10.77
C VAL A 49 -7.95 -1.68 -10.83
N ASP A 50 -8.26 -2.29 -9.69
CA ASP A 50 -8.36 -3.74 -9.48
C ASP A 50 -7.11 -4.54 -9.91
N SER A 51 -5.95 -3.89 -9.83
CA SER A 51 -4.67 -4.49 -10.27
C SER A 51 -4.33 -5.78 -9.53
N CYS A 52 -4.72 -5.94 -8.25
CA CYS A 52 -4.48 -7.19 -7.50
C CYS A 52 -5.16 -8.37 -8.21
N ALA A 53 -6.46 -8.26 -8.52
CA ALA A 53 -7.21 -9.30 -9.22
C ALA A 53 -6.69 -9.53 -10.65
N ARG A 54 -6.36 -8.44 -11.38
CA ARG A 54 -5.85 -8.53 -12.75
C ARG A 54 -4.49 -9.23 -12.84
N HIS A 55 -3.57 -8.98 -11.90
CA HIS A 55 -2.28 -9.68 -11.85
C HIS A 55 -2.47 -11.18 -11.57
N ILE A 56 -3.37 -11.54 -10.65
CA ILE A 56 -3.68 -12.96 -10.38
C ILE A 56 -4.25 -13.64 -11.62
N ALA A 57 -5.21 -13.00 -12.31
CA ALA A 57 -5.81 -13.54 -13.51
C ALA A 57 -4.79 -13.70 -14.66
N ALA A 58 -3.92 -12.70 -14.86
CA ALA A 58 -2.87 -12.76 -15.87
C ALA A 58 -1.87 -13.90 -15.60
N ALA A 59 -1.41 -14.04 -14.36
CA ALA A 59 -0.52 -15.13 -13.97
C ALA A 59 -1.17 -16.51 -14.19
N GLN A 60 -2.43 -16.66 -13.82
CA GLN A 60 -3.18 -17.91 -14.04
C GLN A 60 -3.33 -18.25 -15.52
N ALA A 61 -3.58 -17.25 -16.38
CA ALA A 61 -3.67 -17.44 -17.83
C ALA A 61 -2.33 -17.91 -18.44
N GLU A 62 -1.21 -17.53 -17.83
CA GLU A 62 0.15 -17.92 -18.23
C GLU A 62 0.62 -19.21 -17.53
N GLY A 63 -0.24 -19.86 -16.73
CA GLY A 63 0.10 -21.08 -15.97
C GLY A 63 1.01 -20.85 -14.76
N ILE A 64 1.18 -19.60 -14.33
CA ILE A 64 1.99 -19.22 -13.18
C ILE A 64 1.14 -19.32 -11.91
N VAL A 65 1.62 -20.07 -10.92
CA VAL A 65 0.98 -20.13 -9.59
C VAL A 65 1.11 -18.75 -8.94
N ALA A 66 -0.02 -18.16 -8.55
CA ALA A 66 -0.05 -16.85 -7.92
C ALA A 66 -0.67 -16.90 -6.52
N ARG A 67 -0.11 -16.13 -5.58
CA ARG A 67 -0.60 -16.04 -4.19
C ARG A 67 -0.66 -14.60 -3.72
N VAL A 68 -1.76 -14.24 -3.06
CA VAL A 68 -1.89 -12.93 -2.40
C VAL A 68 -1.22 -12.95 -1.02
N LEU A 69 -0.45 -11.91 -0.71
CA LEU A 69 0.18 -11.69 0.59
C LEU A 69 -0.34 -10.38 1.20
N GLN A 70 -1.02 -10.47 2.33
CA GLN A 70 -1.50 -9.31 3.07
C GLN A 70 -0.61 -9.03 4.28
N ARG A 71 -0.03 -7.83 4.34
CA ARG A 71 0.94 -7.42 5.37
C ARG A 71 0.75 -5.93 5.70
N PRO A 72 0.76 -5.54 6.99
CA PRO A 72 0.58 -4.15 7.39
C PRO A 72 1.59 -3.16 6.79
N GLY A 73 2.84 -3.58 6.55
CA GLY A 73 3.86 -2.72 5.94
C GLY A 73 3.79 -2.64 4.41
N ILE A 74 3.10 -3.58 3.77
CA ILE A 74 2.84 -3.57 2.32
C ILE A 74 1.58 -2.75 2.00
N GLY A 75 0.55 -2.85 2.84
CA GLY A 75 -0.81 -2.38 2.51
C GLY A 75 -1.05 -0.86 2.55
N LEU A 76 -0.08 -0.04 2.97
CA LEU A 76 -0.24 1.42 3.00
C LEU A 76 0.70 2.10 1.99
N ASP A 77 0.16 2.33 0.80
CA ASP A 77 0.66 3.38 -0.08
C ASP A 77 0.06 4.73 0.35
N VAL A 78 0.74 5.83 0.01
CA VAL A 78 0.32 7.19 0.38
C VAL A 78 0.00 7.97 -0.89
N ASP A 79 -1.21 7.76 -1.41
CA ASP A 79 -1.69 8.39 -2.65
C ASP A 79 -2.62 9.57 -2.37
N GLU A 80 -3.43 9.46 -1.32
CA GLU A 80 -4.43 10.45 -0.93
C GLU A 80 -4.13 11.10 0.44
N ALA A 81 -4.78 12.24 0.69
CA ALA A 81 -4.63 12.99 1.95
C ALA A 81 -4.96 12.13 3.18
N GLN A 82 -5.98 11.28 3.07
CA GLN A 82 -6.41 10.36 4.11
C GLN A 82 -5.32 9.33 4.44
N ASP A 83 -4.54 8.88 3.45
CA ASP A 83 -3.46 7.92 3.67
C ASP A 83 -2.32 8.54 4.48
N LEU A 84 -2.05 9.83 4.26
CA LEU A 84 -1.07 10.58 5.03
C LEU A 84 -1.54 10.81 6.47
N ALA A 85 -2.83 11.08 6.68
CA ALA A 85 -3.42 11.18 8.02
C ALA A 85 -3.30 9.85 8.78
N LEU A 86 -3.61 8.72 8.11
CA LEU A 86 -3.43 7.37 8.68
C LEU A 86 -1.97 7.10 9.02
N LEU A 87 -1.03 7.56 8.20
CA LEU A 87 0.40 7.40 8.46
C LEU A 87 0.84 8.17 9.71
N LEU A 88 0.38 9.42 9.88
CA LEU A 88 0.71 10.29 11.01
C LEU A 88 0.06 9.84 12.33
N ALA A 89 -1.10 9.21 12.28
CA ALA A 89 -1.82 8.73 13.47
C ALA A 89 -1.23 7.45 14.10
N ARG A 90 -0.25 6.79 13.46
CA ARG A 90 0.31 5.52 13.96
C ARG A 90 1.24 5.73 15.17
N PRO A 91 1.05 4.98 16.27
CA PRO A 91 2.00 4.95 17.39
C PRO A 91 3.37 4.47 16.91
N GLY A 92 4.43 5.24 17.16
CA GLY A 92 5.79 4.95 16.70
C GLY A 92 6.19 5.60 15.36
N GLY A 93 5.29 6.35 14.72
CA GLY A 93 5.58 7.19 13.55
C GLY A 93 6.10 6.44 12.32
N VAL A 94 6.62 7.19 11.33
CA VAL A 94 7.24 6.64 10.12
C VAL A 94 8.69 6.22 10.44
N ALA A 95 8.84 5.21 11.32
CA ALA A 95 10.10 4.70 11.87
C ALA A 95 11.35 5.05 11.04
N SER A 96 12.21 5.94 11.58
CA SER A 96 13.51 6.37 11.03
C SER A 96 13.60 6.47 9.50
N SER A 97 12.53 6.91 8.84
CA SER A 97 12.49 7.05 7.38
C SER A 97 12.75 8.50 7.00
N ARG A 98 13.25 8.73 5.77
CA ARG A 98 13.35 10.09 5.23
C ARG A 98 11.99 10.80 5.20
N THR A 99 10.90 10.03 5.06
CA THR A 99 9.52 10.52 5.13
C THR A 99 9.15 11.02 6.53
N ALA A 100 9.52 10.32 7.61
CA ALA A 100 9.36 10.83 8.97
C ALA A 100 10.13 12.13 9.17
N ALA A 101 11.41 12.16 8.80
CA ALA A 101 12.24 13.35 8.98
C ALA A 101 11.68 14.59 8.25
N LEU A 102 11.09 14.40 7.07
CA LEU A 102 10.42 15.46 6.32
C LEU A 102 9.13 15.94 7.02
N LEU A 103 8.33 15.01 7.55
CA LEU A 103 7.07 15.30 8.23
C LEU A 103 7.26 15.87 9.65
N GLU A 104 8.33 15.49 10.35
CA GLU A 104 8.72 16.03 11.65
C GLU A 104 9.40 17.41 11.55
N GLY A 105 9.74 17.84 10.34
CA GLY A 105 10.19 19.20 10.06
C GLY A 105 9.13 20.20 10.53
N ARG A 106 9.43 20.95 11.59
CA ARG A 106 8.44 21.75 12.36
C ARG A 106 7.55 22.67 11.54
N VAL A 107 8.01 23.17 10.40
CA VAL A 107 7.23 24.06 9.51
C VAL A 107 6.34 23.26 8.56
N LEU A 108 6.85 22.20 7.95
CA LEU A 108 6.11 21.44 6.95
C LEU A 108 5.08 20.52 7.61
N GLY A 109 5.45 19.83 8.68
CA GLY A 109 4.56 18.98 9.47
C GLY A 109 3.35 19.74 10.01
N ALA A 110 3.56 20.93 10.57
CA ALA A 110 2.48 21.78 11.09
C ALA A 110 1.53 22.23 9.97
N ARG A 111 2.06 22.62 8.80
CA ARG A 111 1.25 23.03 7.65
C ARG A 111 0.44 21.87 7.07
N ILE A 112 1.03 20.67 7.01
CA ILE A 112 0.35 19.45 6.59
C ILE A 112 -0.76 19.09 7.58
N GLY A 113 -0.50 19.15 8.89
CA GLY A 113 -1.50 18.87 9.91
C GLY A 113 -2.74 19.78 9.81
N VAL A 114 -2.53 21.09 9.61
CA VAL A 114 -3.63 22.04 9.38
C VAL A 114 -4.38 21.75 8.09
N ALA A 115 -3.68 21.46 6.99
CA ALA A 115 -4.31 21.15 5.71
C ALA A 115 -5.16 19.86 5.76
N LEU A 116 -4.65 18.81 6.42
CA LEU A 116 -5.37 17.55 6.61
C LEU A 116 -6.63 17.73 7.47
N ALA A 117 -6.55 18.52 8.54
CA ALA A 117 -7.71 18.82 9.39
C ALA A 117 -8.82 19.55 8.62
N SER A 118 -8.44 20.51 7.76
CA SER A 118 -9.39 21.22 6.90
C SER A 118 -10.04 20.29 5.86
N LEU A 119 -9.28 19.35 5.27
CA LEU A 119 -9.81 18.38 4.31
C LEU A 119 -10.77 17.38 4.98
N ALA A 120 -10.45 16.91 6.18
CA ALA A 120 -11.33 16.04 6.95
C ALA A 120 -12.63 16.74 7.39
N GLY A 121 -12.57 18.05 7.67
CA GLY A 121 -13.75 18.85 7.98
C GLY A 121 -14.64 19.19 6.79
N TYR A 122 -14.12 19.10 5.56
CA TYR A 122 -14.93 19.23 4.33
C TYR A 122 -15.77 17.97 4.07
N ASP A 123 -15.24 16.79 4.35
CA ASP A 123 -15.89 15.50 4.09
C ASP A 123 -17.11 15.27 5.01
N THR A 124 -17.07 15.80 6.25
CA THR A 124 -18.21 15.74 7.17
C THR A 124 -19.29 16.78 6.89
N ALA A 125 -18.99 17.84 6.15
CA ALA A 125 -19.95 18.88 5.79
C ALA A 125 -20.73 18.58 4.49
N GLY A 126 -20.30 17.58 3.71
CA GLY A 126 -20.87 17.28 2.40
C GLY A 126 -22.03 16.27 2.37
N ASN A 127 -22.44 15.70 3.52
CA ASN A 127 -23.38 14.56 3.56
C ASN A 127 -24.72 14.85 4.26
N GLU A 128 -25.12 16.13 4.43
CA GLU A 128 -26.39 16.52 5.06
C GLU A 128 -27.49 17.04 4.10
N GLU A 129 -27.32 17.02 2.78
CA GLU A 129 -28.42 17.35 1.86
C GLU A 129 -28.54 16.31 0.74
N VAL A 130 -29.42 15.31 0.91
CA VAL A 130 -30.57 15.01 0.04
C VAL A 130 -31.49 14.05 0.82
N SER A 131 -32.64 14.56 1.26
CA SER A 131 -33.86 13.77 1.55
C SER A 131 -34.93 14.12 0.53
#